data_AF-A0A1I5B3U7-F1
#
_entry.id   AF-A0A1I5B3U7-F1
#
_cell.length_a   1.000
_cell.length_b   1.000
_cell.length_c   1.000
_cell.angle_alpha   90.00
_cell.angle_beta   90.00
_cell.angle_gamma   90.00
#
_symmetry.space_group_name_H-M   'P 1'
#
loop_
_entity.id
_entity.type
_entity.pdbx_description
1 polymer ?
#
loop_
_entity_poly.entity_id
_entity_poly.type
_entity_poly.pdbx_seq_one_letter_code
_entity_poly.pdbx_strand_id
1 'polypeptide(L)'
;MPRPFTPDKFTRRQAAQNAVFLAALRRTGNVREAASTLGYNRSTFTKRRAAHPAFAARWNAALVMANAALKLPSRLREGSGEGSAKNAAISSEPPTTTRTANGRLQLRRPTANRLDHAAEQAFLTALSATANVRLSAAAAGFSHSAFYARRKASPAFAREMRLALAAGYEQVESALIAGFLPGAHDHDAWRHNDPPPIPPMTANQALQLLHLHNRTVHLQEEPPHIRRRRGESSEAHSYRLTAMYEARQALEREAFDLAEAARNERGEPTLTNPYPAARPVHLPALDQVTGWSKADPTKVAHDPDVALFGGWRLKDWKGA
;
A
#
# COMPACT_ATOMS: atom_id res chain seq x y z
N MET A 1 -3.37 0.94 53.55
CA MET A 1 -3.84 2.30 53.19
C MET A 1 -5.32 2.23 52.83
N PRO A 2 -6.24 2.71 53.69
CA PRO A 2 -7.66 2.76 53.36
C PRO A 2 -7.89 3.75 52.22
N ARG A 3 -8.68 3.35 51.20
CA ARG A 3 -9.07 4.25 50.10
C ARG A 3 -9.91 5.40 50.68
N PRO A 4 -9.66 6.67 50.30
CA PRO A 4 -10.49 7.77 50.77
C PRO A 4 -11.95 7.53 50.37
N PHE A 5 -12.86 7.68 51.33
CA PHE A 5 -14.30 7.56 51.16
C PHE A 5 -14.74 8.54 50.08
N THR A 6 -14.96 8.04 48.86
CA THR A 6 -15.43 8.85 47.75
C THR A 6 -16.95 8.87 47.87
N PRO A 7 -17.60 10.04 47.99
CA PRO A 7 -19.04 10.10 48.16
C PRO A 7 -19.71 9.40 46.97
N ASP A 8 -20.59 8.43 47.23
CA ASP A 8 -21.19 7.59 46.19
C ASP A 8 -22.07 8.38 45.20
N LYS A 9 -22.34 9.66 45.51
CA LYS A 9 -23.21 10.56 44.76
C LYS A 9 -22.40 11.64 44.03
N PHE A 10 -22.60 11.72 42.72
CA PHE A 10 -22.13 12.85 41.91
C PHE A 10 -22.87 14.13 42.28
N THR A 11 -22.19 15.28 42.13
CA THR A 11 -22.90 16.57 42.17
C THR A 11 -23.90 16.65 41.01
N ARG A 12 -24.96 17.46 41.16
CA ARG A 12 -26.01 17.63 40.12
C ARG A 12 -25.43 17.94 38.74
N ARG A 13 -24.40 18.81 38.69
CA ARG A 13 -23.67 19.15 37.47
C ARG A 13 -22.91 17.95 36.88
N GLN A 14 -22.22 17.17 37.72
CA GLN A 14 -21.50 15.98 37.27
C GLN A 14 -22.46 14.88 36.80
N ALA A 15 -23.61 14.72 37.44
CA ALA A 15 -24.64 13.77 37.02
C ALA A 15 -25.20 14.12 35.63
N ALA A 16 -25.47 15.40 35.35
CA ALA A 16 -25.89 15.88 34.04
C ALA A 16 -24.80 15.64 32.97
N GLN A 17 -23.54 15.97 33.27
CA GLN A 17 -22.40 15.68 32.38
C GLN A 17 -22.28 14.18 32.07
N ASN A 18 -22.41 13.33 33.09
CA ASN A 18 -22.34 11.87 32.95
C ASN A 18 -23.50 11.35 32.09
N ALA A 19 -24.70 11.90 32.21
CA ALA A 19 -25.84 11.52 31.39
C ALA A 19 -25.61 11.84 29.90
N VAL A 20 -25.14 13.05 29.59
CA VAL A 20 -24.82 13.46 28.22
C VAL A 20 -23.67 12.63 27.64
N PHE A 21 -22.63 12.36 28.44
CA PHE A 21 -21.53 11.49 28.04
C PHE A 21 -21.99 10.06 27.74
N LEU A 22 -22.84 9.46 28.59
CA LEU A 22 -23.37 8.12 28.37
C LEU A 22 -24.27 8.05 27.13
N ALA A 23 -25.04 9.11 26.85
CA ALA A 23 -25.84 9.21 25.63
C ALA A 23 -24.95 9.27 24.36
N ALA A 24 -23.87 10.05 24.40
CA ALA A 24 -22.89 10.10 23.30
C ALA A 24 -22.19 8.73 23.12
N LEU A 25 -21.81 8.08 24.22
CA LEU A 25 -21.16 6.76 24.20
C LEU A 25 -22.07 5.66 23.63
N ARG A 26 -23.38 5.70 23.91
CA ARG A 26 -24.37 4.80 23.31
C ARG A 26 -24.46 4.94 21.79
N ARG A 27 -24.25 6.14 21.27
CA ARG A 27 -24.31 6.42 19.83
C ARG A 27 -23.04 6.00 19.10
N THR A 28 -21.88 6.24 19.67
CA THR A 28 -20.59 6.09 18.95
C THR A 28 -19.83 4.81 19.32
N GLY A 29 -20.02 4.28 20.53
CA GLY A 29 -19.19 3.20 21.09
C GLY A 29 -17.74 3.59 21.35
N ASN A 30 -17.38 4.87 21.13
CA ASN A 30 -16.03 5.40 21.22
C ASN A 30 -15.92 6.41 22.37
N VAL A 31 -15.18 6.02 23.41
CA VAL A 31 -15.01 6.81 24.65
C VAL A 31 -14.32 8.16 24.39
N ARG A 32 -13.31 8.18 23.51
CA ARG A 32 -12.54 9.39 23.25
C ARG A 32 -13.39 10.40 22.48
N GLU A 33 -14.15 9.93 21.51
CA GLU A 33 -15.08 10.75 20.74
C GLU A 33 -16.23 11.26 21.63
N ALA A 34 -16.84 10.38 22.43
CA ALA A 34 -17.89 10.76 23.37
C ALA A 34 -17.42 11.79 24.42
N ALA A 35 -16.15 11.75 24.84
CA ALA A 35 -15.60 12.77 25.75
C ALA A 35 -15.32 14.08 25.00
N SER A 36 -14.79 13.98 23.78
CA SER A 36 -14.47 15.13 22.93
C SER A 36 -15.70 15.93 22.53
N THR A 37 -16.86 15.29 22.31
CA THR A 37 -18.12 16.01 21.99
C THR A 37 -18.60 16.89 23.15
N LEU A 38 -18.17 16.61 24.38
CA LEU A 38 -18.44 17.45 25.55
C LEU A 38 -17.27 18.38 25.90
N GLY A 39 -16.19 18.41 25.12
CA GLY A 39 -15.00 19.23 25.39
C GLY A 39 -14.16 18.73 26.57
N TYR A 40 -14.29 17.48 26.99
CA TYR A 40 -13.54 16.91 28.12
C TYR A 40 -12.52 15.87 27.68
N ASN A 41 -11.43 15.74 28.44
CA ASN A 41 -10.51 14.63 28.30
C ASN A 41 -11.17 13.32 28.77
N ARG A 42 -10.91 12.21 28.05
CA ARG A 42 -11.38 10.86 28.44
C ARG A 42 -10.99 10.49 29.87
N SER A 43 -9.86 11.00 30.36
CA SER A 43 -9.31 10.69 31.69
C SER A 43 -10.28 11.07 32.82
N THR A 44 -11.05 12.14 32.64
CA THR A 44 -12.06 12.61 33.60
C THR A 44 -13.13 11.54 33.83
N PHE A 45 -13.62 10.94 32.76
CA PHE A 45 -14.67 9.93 32.78
C PHE A 45 -14.14 8.56 33.21
N THR A 46 -12.89 8.21 32.89
CA THR A 46 -12.26 6.98 33.40
C THR A 46 -12.01 7.03 34.91
N LYS A 47 -11.61 8.19 35.45
CA LYS A 47 -11.47 8.38 36.90
C LYS A 47 -12.81 8.21 37.61
N ARG A 48 -13.88 8.81 37.08
CA ARG A 48 -15.26 8.64 37.59
C ARG A 48 -15.72 7.18 37.53
N ARG A 49 -15.35 6.44 36.48
CA ARG A 49 -15.64 5.00 36.36
C ARG A 49 -14.92 4.16 37.43
N ALA A 50 -13.69 4.51 37.76
CA ALA A 50 -12.94 3.80 38.80
C ALA A 50 -13.49 4.07 40.21
N ALA A 51 -13.98 5.29 40.46
CA ALA A 51 -14.50 5.69 41.76
C ALA A 51 -15.95 5.28 42.04
N HIS A 52 -16.82 5.21 41.01
CA HIS A 52 -18.25 5.00 41.19
C HIS A 52 -18.76 3.74 40.47
N PRO A 53 -19.17 2.67 41.18
CA PRO A 53 -19.57 1.40 40.58
C PRO A 53 -20.88 1.52 39.76
N ALA A 54 -21.85 2.31 40.23
CA ALA A 54 -23.10 2.54 39.50
C ALA A 54 -22.87 3.20 38.12
N PHE A 55 -21.91 4.12 38.03
CA PHE A 55 -21.52 4.73 36.76
C PHE A 55 -20.81 3.72 35.85
N ALA A 56 -19.96 2.86 36.41
CA ALA A 56 -19.32 1.80 35.65
C ALA A 56 -20.33 0.81 35.05
N ALA A 57 -21.38 0.45 35.78
CA ALA A 57 -22.47 -0.39 35.27
C ALA A 57 -23.20 0.28 34.10
N ARG A 58 -23.59 1.56 34.25
CA ARG A 58 -24.26 2.33 33.18
C ARG A 58 -23.37 2.51 31.94
N TRP A 59 -22.06 2.64 32.14
CA TRP A 59 -21.07 2.69 31.06
C TRP A 59 -21.01 1.38 30.28
N ASN A 60 -20.92 0.25 30.98
CA ASN A 60 -20.89 -1.06 30.35
C ASN A 60 -22.18 -1.30 29.55
N ALA A 61 -23.33 -0.97 30.12
CA ALA A 61 -24.62 -1.03 29.42
C ALA A 61 -24.63 -0.13 28.17
N ALA A 62 -24.08 1.08 28.24
CA ALA A 62 -23.97 1.97 27.09
C ALA A 62 -23.10 1.37 25.96
N LEU A 63 -21.99 0.72 26.29
CA LEU A 63 -21.15 0.04 25.29
C LEU A 63 -21.83 -1.17 24.66
N VAL A 64 -22.60 -1.94 25.45
CA VAL A 64 -23.37 -3.07 24.92
C VAL A 64 -24.43 -2.58 23.93
N MET A 65 -25.18 -1.54 24.29
CA MET A 65 -26.18 -0.93 23.40
C MET A 65 -25.56 -0.36 22.12
N ALA A 66 -24.42 0.33 22.22
CA ALA A 66 -23.71 0.84 21.05
C ALA A 66 -23.26 -0.29 20.12
N ASN A 67 -22.70 -1.36 20.69
CA ASN A 67 -22.25 -2.50 19.90
C ASN A 67 -23.43 -3.23 19.23
N ALA A 68 -24.58 -3.33 19.90
CA ALA A 68 -25.79 -3.88 19.31
C ALA A 68 -26.32 -3.00 18.16
N ALA A 69 -26.39 -1.69 18.38
CA ALA A 69 -26.83 -0.73 17.36
C ALA A 69 -25.95 -0.73 16.12
N LEU A 70 -24.62 -0.84 16.30
CA LEU A 70 -23.66 -0.89 15.19
C LEU A 70 -23.63 -2.24 14.44
N LYS A 71 -24.18 -3.31 15.04
CA LYS A 71 -24.31 -4.63 14.39
C LYS A 71 -25.54 -4.75 13.50
N LEU A 72 -26.53 -3.87 13.67
CA LEU A 72 -27.74 -3.88 12.85
C LEU A 72 -27.40 -3.38 11.43
N PRO A 73 -27.88 -4.06 10.37
CA PRO A 73 -27.69 -3.61 9.00
C PRO A 73 -28.37 -2.25 8.78
N SER A 74 -27.62 -1.33 8.17
CA SER A 74 -27.99 0.07 7.97
C SER A 74 -29.14 0.24 6.96
N ARG A 75 -30.39 0.06 7.39
CA ARG A 75 -31.59 0.35 6.56
C ARG A 75 -32.49 1.49 7.07
N LEU A 76 -32.14 2.19 8.15
CA LEU A 76 -33.00 3.24 8.71
C LEU A 76 -32.19 4.43 9.24
N ARG A 77 -31.43 5.11 8.36
CA ARG A 77 -30.82 6.40 8.71
C ARG A 77 -30.92 7.41 7.57
N GLU A 78 -32.12 7.53 7.01
CA GLU A 78 -32.55 8.74 6.31
C GLU A 78 -33.22 9.67 7.32
N GLY A 79 -32.96 10.97 7.19
CA GLY A 79 -33.70 12.02 7.89
C GLY A 79 -32.88 12.81 8.91
N SER A 80 -32.27 13.91 8.45
CA SER A 80 -32.42 15.27 9.00
C SER A 80 -31.23 16.13 8.58
N GLY A 81 -31.47 17.10 7.71
CA GLY A 81 -30.48 18.04 7.20
C GLY A 81 -30.19 19.25 8.09
N GLU A 82 -29.27 20.05 7.55
CA GLU A 82 -29.02 21.50 7.74
C GLU A 82 -28.48 22.04 9.06
N GLY A 83 -27.41 22.84 8.94
CA GLY A 83 -26.97 23.80 9.98
C GLY A 83 -25.46 23.98 10.15
N SER A 84 -24.83 24.75 9.25
CA SER A 84 -23.71 25.71 9.45
C SER A 84 -22.64 25.50 10.56
N ALA A 85 -21.36 25.42 10.14
CA ALA A 85 -20.32 26.40 10.53
C ALA A 85 -18.98 26.07 9.84
N LYS A 86 -18.46 27.02 9.06
CA LYS A 86 -17.12 26.99 8.48
C LYS A 86 -16.09 27.18 9.61
N ASN A 87 -15.22 26.19 9.86
CA ASN A 87 -13.77 26.33 10.09
C ASN A 87 -13.12 25.02 10.59
N ALA A 88 -11.87 24.83 10.16
CA ALA A 88 -10.93 23.74 10.42
C ALA A 88 -11.09 22.50 9.51
N ALA A 89 -10.01 22.22 8.77
CA ALA A 89 -9.80 21.07 7.90
C ALA A 89 -9.92 19.74 8.67
N ILE A 90 -11.17 19.34 8.91
CA ILE A 90 -11.56 18.01 9.35
C ILE A 90 -11.96 17.29 8.06
N SER A 91 -11.32 16.16 7.77
CA SER A 91 -11.71 15.28 6.66
C SER A 91 -13.23 15.17 6.61
N SER A 92 -13.84 15.61 5.50
CA SER A 92 -15.29 15.65 5.30
C SER A 92 -15.90 14.26 5.08
N GLU A 93 -15.11 13.20 5.25
CA GLU A 93 -15.56 11.83 5.11
C GLU A 93 -16.48 11.43 6.26
N PRO A 94 -17.62 10.76 5.97
CA PRO A 94 -18.53 10.30 6.99
C PRO A 94 -17.82 9.32 7.93
N PRO A 95 -18.11 9.36 9.24
CA PRO A 95 -17.43 8.51 10.20
C PRO A 95 -17.65 7.03 9.89
N THR A 96 -16.57 6.26 9.81
CA THR A 96 -16.58 4.84 9.41
C THR A 96 -16.68 3.94 10.64
N THR A 97 -17.45 2.85 10.54
CA THR A 97 -17.49 1.80 11.56
C THR A 97 -16.23 0.93 11.47
N THR A 98 -15.45 0.88 12.55
CA THR A 98 -14.19 0.13 12.63
C THR A 98 -14.27 -0.96 13.71
N ARG A 99 -13.72 -2.14 13.44
CA ARG A 99 -13.63 -3.24 14.41
C ARG A 99 -12.34 -3.11 15.21
N THR A 100 -12.44 -3.09 16.54
CA THR A 100 -11.28 -3.12 17.44
C THR A 100 -10.67 -4.53 17.50
N ALA A 101 -9.41 -4.64 17.96
CA ALA A 101 -8.74 -5.93 18.16
C ALA A 101 -9.55 -6.89 19.05
N ASN A 102 -10.32 -6.34 19.99
CA ASN A 102 -11.20 -7.10 20.90
C ASN A 102 -12.59 -7.39 20.30
N GLY A 103 -12.77 -7.24 18.98
CA GLY A 103 -14.00 -7.56 18.26
C GLY A 103 -15.16 -6.56 18.41
N ARG A 104 -15.01 -5.48 19.18
CA ARG A 104 -16.06 -4.46 19.36
C ARG A 104 -16.08 -3.48 18.20
N LEU A 105 -17.28 -3.13 17.71
CA LEU A 105 -17.47 -2.09 16.71
C LEU A 105 -17.44 -0.70 17.34
N GLN A 106 -16.75 0.24 16.69
CA GLN A 106 -16.67 1.64 17.07
C GLN A 106 -16.86 2.52 15.86
N LEU A 107 -17.67 3.57 16.00
CA LEU A 107 -17.67 4.68 15.06
C LEU A 107 -16.37 5.47 15.25
N ARG A 108 -15.62 5.68 14.17
CA ARG A 108 -14.38 6.48 14.18
C ARG A 108 -14.40 7.44 13.01
N ARG A 109 -14.00 8.69 13.29
CA ARG A 109 -13.62 9.61 12.21
C ARG A 109 -12.34 9.11 11.56
N PRO A 110 -12.24 9.11 10.22
CA PRO A 110 -10.99 8.84 9.54
C PRO A 110 -9.94 9.85 10.02
N THR A 111 -8.73 9.37 10.26
CA THR A 111 -7.61 10.25 10.63
C THR A 111 -7.34 11.20 9.48
N ALA A 112 -7.22 12.50 9.76
CA ALA A 112 -7.06 13.55 8.75
C ALA A 112 -5.90 13.31 7.77
N ASN A 113 -4.84 12.60 8.19
CA ASN A 113 -3.68 12.27 7.36
C ASN A 113 -3.67 10.82 6.87
N ARG A 114 -4.83 10.18 6.70
CA ARG A 114 -4.86 8.87 6.06
C ARG A 114 -4.66 9.06 4.56
N LEU A 115 -3.68 8.34 3.99
CA LEU A 115 -3.53 8.24 2.55
C LEU A 115 -4.79 7.56 1.98
N ASP A 116 -5.56 8.32 1.22
CA ASP A 116 -6.75 7.84 0.52
C ASP A 116 -6.42 7.51 -0.93
N HIS A 117 -7.37 6.88 -1.63
CA HIS A 117 -7.18 6.48 -3.02
C HIS A 117 -7.02 7.70 -3.95
N ALA A 118 -7.65 8.83 -3.60
CA ALA A 118 -7.50 10.07 -4.35
C ALA A 118 -6.07 10.60 -4.28
N ALA A 119 -5.45 10.61 -3.10
CA ALA A 119 -4.04 10.97 -2.96
C ALA A 119 -3.09 9.99 -3.64
N GLU A 120 -3.38 8.69 -3.59
CA GLU A 120 -2.61 7.67 -4.34
C GLU A 120 -2.66 7.95 -5.84
N GLN A 121 -3.84 8.24 -6.39
CA GLN A 121 -3.99 8.54 -7.81
C GLN A 121 -3.29 9.85 -8.19
N ALA A 122 -3.50 10.93 -7.44
CA ALA A 122 -2.85 12.22 -7.69
C ALA A 122 -1.32 12.10 -7.67
N PHE A 123 -0.79 11.32 -6.73
CA PHE A 123 0.64 11.01 -6.65
C PHE A 123 1.12 10.25 -7.89
N LEU A 124 0.44 9.17 -8.29
CA LEU A 124 0.84 8.35 -9.43
C LEU A 124 0.78 9.15 -10.75
N THR A 125 -0.24 9.99 -10.94
CA THR A 125 -0.36 10.88 -12.10
C THR A 125 0.77 11.90 -12.16
N ALA A 126 1.13 12.52 -11.03
CA ALA A 126 2.27 13.43 -10.98
C ALA A 126 3.61 12.71 -11.20
N LEU A 127 3.72 11.47 -10.71
CA LEU A 127 4.93 10.65 -10.83
C LEU A 127 5.15 10.21 -12.27
N SER A 128 4.10 9.82 -12.98
CA SER A 128 4.15 9.47 -14.41
C SER A 128 4.47 10.65 -15.32
N ALA A 129 4.29 11.88 -14.86
CA ALA A 129 4.65 13.07 -15.63
C ALA A 129 6.08 13.57 -15.34
N THR A 130 6.62 13.33 -14.15
CA THR A 130 7.82 14.03 -13.67
C THR A 130 8.96 13.13 -13.21
N ALA A 131 8.71 11.84 -12.99
CA ALA A 131 9.63 10.89 -12.33
C ALA A 131 10.20 11.35 -10.97
N ASN A 132 9.71 12.46 -10.40
CA ASN A 132 10.24 13.04 -9.17
C ASN A 132 9.30 12.74 -7.99
N VAL A 133 9.70 11.78 -7.14
CA VAL A 133 8.90 11.33 -6.00
C VAL A 133 8.60 12.46 -5.00
N ARG A 134 9.55 13.37 -4.74
CA ARG A 134 9.34 14.46 -3.77
C ARG A 134 8.33 15.47 -4.28
N LEU A 135 8.44 15.84 -5.56
CA LEU A 135 7.52 16.76 -6.20
C LEU A 135 6.12 16.15 -6.34
N SER A 136 6.04 14.88 -6.72
CA SER A 136 4.77 14.14 -6.84
C SER A 136 4.06 14.00 -5.50
N ALA A 137 4.81 13.76 -4.42
CA ALA A 137 4.25 13.70 -3.07
C ALA A 137 3.70 15.06 -2.62
N ALA A 138 4.42 16.15 -2.93
CA ALA A 138 3.96 17.51 -2.67
C ALA A 138 2.67 17.83 -3.45
N ALA A 139 2.58 17.41 -4.72
CA ALA A 139 1.37 17.57 -5.53
C ALA A 139 0.15 16.85 -4.94
N ALA A 140 0.38 15.68 -4.31
CA ALA A 140 -0.67 14.95 -3.59
C ALA A 140 -0.96 15.50 -2.18
N GLY A 141 -0.16 16.45 -1.67
CA GLY A 141 -0.33 17.02 -0.32
C GLY A 141 0.20 16.15 0.83
N PHE A 142 1.07 15.17 0.55
CA PHE A 142 1.60 14.25 1.56
C PHE A 142 3.14 14.24 1.58
N SER A 143 3.72 13.72 2.66
CA SER A 143 5.16 13.49 2.72
C SER A 143 5.55 12.30 1.83
N HIS A 144 6.70 12.39 1.16
CA HIS A 144 7.24 11.28 0.35
C HIS A 144 7.40 9.97 1.16
N SER A 145 7.67 10.08 2.47
CA SER A 145 7.74 8.93 3.38
C SER A 145 6.43 8.15 3.49
N ALA A 146 5.27 8.81 3.38
CA ALA A 146 3.96 8.16 3.42
C ALA A 146 3.77 7.23 2.23
N PHE A 147 4.19 7.64 1.03
CA PHE A 147 4.13 6.82 -0.19
C PHE A 147 5.11 5.66 -0.15
N TYR A 148 6.30 5.83 0.42
CA TYR A 148 7.21 4.68 0.65
C TYR A 148 6.65 3.66 1.64
N ALA A 149 6.00 4.13 2.71
CA ALA A 149 5.29 3.25 3.64
C ALA A 149 4.14 2.51 2.94
N ARG A 150 3.38 3.22 2.10
CA ARG A 150 2.30 2.63 1.28
C ARG A 150 2.83 1.57 0.30
N ARG A 151 3.93 1.86 -0.39
CA ARG A 151 4.62 0.93 -1.28
C ARG A 151 5.03 -0.35 -0.56
N LYS A 152 5.54 -0.25 0.67
CA LYS A 152 5.92 -1.43 1.46
C LYS A 152 4.71 -2.24 1.92
N ALA A 153 3.58 -1.59 2.19
CA ALA A 153 2.37 -2.23 2.69
C ALA A 153 1.49 -2.85 1.58
N SER A 154 1.54 -2.32 0.36
CA SER A 154 0.68 -2.76 -0.75
C SER A 154 1.52 -3.13 -1.99
N PRO A 155 1.59 -4.42 -2.36
CA PRO A 155 2.33 -4.86 -3.55
C PRO A 155 1.69 -4.31 -4.84
N ALA A 156 0.36 -4.16 -4.88
CA ALA A 156 -0.33 -3.56 -6.01
C ALA A 156 0.11 -2.10 -6.23
N PHE A 157 0.12 -1.29 -5.18
CA PHE A 157 0.61 0.10 -5.27
C PHE A 157 2.10 0.16 -5.65
N ALA A 158 2.90 -0.80 -5.18
CA ALA A 158 4.31 -0.87 -5.56
C ALA A 158 4.51 -1.15 -7.05
N ARG A 159 3.64 -1.96 -7.67
CA ARG A 159 3.63 -2.17 -9.12
C ARG A 159 3.22 -0.90 -9.86
N GLU A 160 2.10 -0.28 -9.49
CA GLU A 160 1.63 0.97 -10.12
C GLU A 160 2.69 2.09 -10.02
N MET A 161 3.33 2.23 -8.87
CA MET A 161 4.40 3.22 -8.67
C MET A 161 5.61 2.96 -9.57
N ARG A 162 5.93 1.70 -9.89
CA ARG A 162 6.99 1.35 -10.84
C ARG A 162 6.60 1.68 -12.27
N LEU A 163 5.37 1.35 -12.68
CA LEU A 163 4.85 1.70 -14.00
C LEU A 163 4.83 3.22 -14.20
N ALA A 164 4.36 3.96 -13.20
CA ALA A 164 4.40 5.42 -13.21
C ALA A 164 5.83 5.96 -13.31
N LEU A 165 6.82 5.38 -12.62
CA LEU A 165 8.22 5.78 -12.77
C LEU A 165 8.75 5.53 -14.18
N ALA A 166 8.42 4.38 -14.79
CA ALA A 166 8.83 4.09 -16.17
C ALA A 166 8.25 5.12 -17.16
N ALA A 167 6.94 5.38 -17.09
CA ALA A 167 6.29 6.41 -17.91
C ALA A 167 6.85 7.82 -17.66
N GLY A 168 7.18 8.13 -16.41
CA GLY A 168 7.83 9.40 -16.04
C GLY A 168 9.21 9.56 -16.66
N TYR A 169 10.00 8.48 -16.73
CA TYR A 169 11.30 8.52 -17.41
C TYR A 169 11.16 8.71 -18.91
N GLU A 170 10.23 8.00 -19.55
CA GLU A 170 9.90 8.20 -20.97
C GLU A 170 9.49 9.65 -21.26
N GLN A 171 8.70 10.27 -20.36
CA GLN A 171 8.33 11.67 -20.50
C GLN A 171 9.49 12.63 -20.29
N VAL A 172 10.34 12.39 -19.30
CA VAL A 172 11.54 13.23 -19.08
C VAL A 172 12.50 13.11 -20.26
N GLU A 173 12.67 11.90 -20.82
CA GLU A 173 13.46 11.67 -22.02
C GLU A 173 12.86 12.38 -23.24
N SER A 174 11.55 12.26 -23.45
CA SER A 174 10.83 12.96 -24.52
C SER A 174 10.97 14.48 -24.37
N ALA A 175 10.84 15.01 -23.15
CA ALA A 175 11.02 16.42 -22.85
C ALA A 175 12.47 16.89 -23.06
N LEU A 176 13.45 16.03 -22.75
CA LEU A 176 14.87 16.31 -23.00
C LEU A 176 15.15 16.36 -24.50
N ILE A 177 14.65 15.40 -25.28
CA ILE A 177 14.76 15.39 -26.75
C ILE A 177 14.06 16.63 -27.34
N ALA A 178 12.86 16.95 -26.87
CA ALA A 178 12.13 18.14 -27.29
C ALA A 178 12.90 19.42 -26.97
N GLY A 179 13.64 19.45 -25.85
CA GLY A 179 14.54 20.54 -25.48
C GLY A 179 15.69 20.77 -26.46
N PHE A 180 16.06 19.79 -27.29
CA PHE A 180 17.10 19.95 -28.32
C PHE A 180 16.56 20.40 -29.68
N LEU A 181 15.24 20.53 -29.85
CA LEU A 181 14.65 20.98 -31.12
C LEU A 181 15.01 22.46 -31.40
N PRO A 182 15.22 22.84 -32.67
CA PRO A 182 15.36 24.25 -33.04
C PRO A 182 14.12 25.04 -32.58
N GLY A 183 14.33 26.07 -31.78
CA GLY A 183 13.26 26.88 -31.19
C GLY A 183 12.74 26.42 -29.83
N ALA A 184 13.19 25.27 -29.31
CA ALA A 184 12.88 24.85 -27.94
C ALA A 184 13.37 25.87 -26.88
N HIS A 185 14.42 26.62 -27.23
CA HIS A 185 14.99 27.68 -26.41
C HIS A 185 14.45 29.09 -26.74
N ASP A 186 13.51 29.24 -27.67
CA ASP A 186 12.97 30.56 -28.06
C ASP A 186 12.29 31.28 -26.89
N HIS A 187 11.93 30.54 -25.84
CA HIS A 187 11.36 31.04 -24.60
C HIS A 187 12.24 30.76 -23.37
N ASP A 188 13.47 30.26 -23.53
CA ASP A 188 14.40 29.93 -22.43
C ASP A 188 15.12 31.14 -21.86
N ALA A 189 14.78 32.36 -22.29
CA ALA A 189 15.35 33.61 -21.77
C ALA A 189 15.23 33.74 -20.23
N TRP A 190 14.32 33.01 -19.57
CA TRP A 190 14.19 32.91 -18.11
C TRP A 190 15.18 31.91 -17.47
N ARG A 191 15.61 30.85 -18.18
CA ARG A 191 16.48 29.78 -17.68
C ARG A 191 17.91 29.96 -18.22
N HIS A 192 18.71 30.79 -17.56
CA HIS A 192 20.14 30.90 -17.86
C HIS A 192 20.89 29.63 -17.43
N ASN A 193 20.97 28.67 -18.34
CA ASN A 193 21.80 27.47 -18.21
C ASN A 193 23.13 27.58 -18.98
N ASP A 194 23.42 28.73 -19.59
CA ASP A 194 24.70 28.93 -20.25
C ASP A 194 25.83 28.76 -19.23
N PRO A 195 26.73 27.79 -19.43
CA PRO A 195 27.86 27.64 -18.55
C PRO A 195 28.67 28.94 -18.60
N PRO A 196 29.09 29.49 -17.46
CA PRO A 196 29.91 30.68 -17.46
C PRO A 196 31.16 30.43 -18.33
N PRO A 197 31.64 31.45 -19.07
CA PRO A 197 32.82 31.30 -19.91
C PRO A 197 33.97 30.76 -19.07
N ILE A 198 34.56 29.65 -19.53
CA ILE A 198 35.66 29.00 -18.83
C ILE A 198 36.81 30.01 -18.74
N PRO A 199 37.29 30.37 -17.53
CA PRO A 199 38.39 31.30 -17.38
C PRO A 199 39.65 30.78 -18.11
N PRO A 200 40.48 31.65 -18.70
CA PRO A 200 41.73 31.22 -19.30
C PRO A 200 42.59 30.54 -18.25
N MET A 201 43.00 29.30 -18.53
CA MET A 201 43.82 28.49 -17.64
C MET A 201 45.01 27.91 -18.41
N THR A 202 46.10 27.70 -17.70
CA THR A 202 47.29 27.06 -18.26
C THR A 202 47.05 25.57 -18.52
N ALA A 203 47.83 24.96 -19.41
CA ALA A 203 47.75 23.52 -19.68
C ALA A 203 47.89 22.66 -18.40
N ASN A 204 48.73 23.09 -17.45
CA ASN A 204 48.88 22.41 -16.16
C ASN A 204 47.63 22.49 -15.29
N GLN A 205 46.93 23.63 -15.27
CA GLN A 205 45.67 23.79 -14.54
C GLN A 205 44.57 22.92 -15.16
N ALA A 206 44.52 22.84 -16.49
CA ALA A 206 43.58 21.96 -17.20
C ALA A 206 43.85 20.48 -16.88
N LEU A 207 45.12 20.05 -16.89
CA LEU A 207 45.51 18.68 -16.53
C LEU A 207 45.21 18.36 -15.06
N GLN A 208 45.40 19.31 -14.14
CA GLN A 208 45.03 19.15 -12.73
C GLN A 208 43.51 19.01 -12.55
N LEU A 209 42.70 19.82 -13.23
CA LEU A 209 41.24 19.69 -13.20
C LEU A 209 40.78 18.35 -13.76
N LEU A 210 41.36 17.89 -14.88
CA LEU A 210 41.07 16.57 -15.45
C LEU A 210 41.47 15.43 -14.51
N HIS A 211 42.61 15.54 -13.82
CA HIS A 211 43.04 14.55 -12.84
C HIS A 211 42.10 14.48 -11.62
N LEU A 212 41.70 15.64 -11.09
CA LEU A 212 40.72 15.74 -9.99
C LEU A 212 39.33 15.24 -10.42
N HIS A 213 38.94 15.51 -11.67
CA HIS A 213 37.70 15.01 -12.27
C HIS A 213 37.72 13.48 -12.43
N ASN A 214 38.81 12.92 -12.95
CA ASN A 214 38.99 11.47 -13.05
C ASN A 214 38.86 10.80 -11.68
N ARG A 215 39.46 11.42 -10.64
CA ARG A 215 39.34 10.97 -9.25
C ARG A 215 37.95 11.16 -8.62
N THR A 216 37.08 11.97 -9.20
CA THR A 216 35.71 12.18 -8.71
C THR A 216 34.65 11.48 -9.55
N VAL A 217 34.95 11.06 -10.78
CA VAL A 217 34.02 10.37 -11.69
C VAL A 217 34.35 8.89 -11.83
N HIS A 218 35.61 8.52 -12.10
CA HIS A 218 36.04 7.13 -12.20
C HIS A 218 36.52 6.58 -10.85
N LEU A 219 37.13 7.46 -10.05
CA LEU A 219 37.39 7.43 -8.61
C LEU A 219 36.20 7.15 -7.68
N GLN A 220 34.94 7.17 -8.14
CA GLN A 220 33.80 6.81 -7.30
C GLN A 220 33.87 5.33 -6.98
N GLU A 221 34.63 5.04 -5.92
CA GLU A 221 34.68 3.79 -5.18
C GLU A 221 33.25 3.27 -5.05
N GLU A 222 33.08 1.96 -5.25
CA GLU A 222 31.82 1.23 -5.40
C GLU A 222 30.60 1.95 -4.81
N PRO A 223 29.44 1.98 -5.51
CA PRO A 223 28.21 2.58 -5.00
C PRO A 223 28.02 2.26 -3.52
N PRO A 224 27.63 3.22 -2.66
CA PRO A 224 27.69 3.06 -1.20
C PRO A 224 26.86 1.88 -0.66
N HIS A 225 25.94 1.35 -1.46
CA HIS A 225 25.17 0.15 -1.16
C HIS A 225 25.90 -1.17 -1.47
N ILE A 226 27.00 -1.17 -2.23
CA ILE A 226 27.84 -2.35 -2.51
C ILE A 226 28.93 -2.50 -1.45
N ARG A 227 29.47 -1.37 -0.96
CA ARG A 227 30.52 -1.36 0.07
C ARG A 227 30.10 -2.07 1.34
N ARG A 228 31.07 -2.69 2.00
CA ARG A 228 30.90 -3.30 3.33
C ARG A 228 30.71 -2.21 4.38
N ARG A 229 29.70 -2.35 5.24
CA ARG A 229 29.42 -1.38 6.31
C ARG A 229 30.40 -1.58 7.46
N ARG A 230 30.71 -0.49 8.18
CA ARG A 230 31.59 -0.55 9.36
C ARG A 230 30.99 -1.48 10.42
N GLY A 231 31.70 -2.56 10.77
CA GLY A 231 31.26 -3.56 11.74
C GLY A 231 30.42 -4.72 11.17
N GLU A 232 30.13 -4.74 9.86
CA GLU A 232 29.43 -5.85 9.20
C GLU A 232 30.36 -7.06 9.09
N SER A 233 29.89 -8.28 9.41
CA SER A 233 30.66 -9.50 9.16
C SER A 233 30.79 -9.76 7.66
N SER A 234 31.78 -10.55 7.23
CA SER A 234 31.93 -10.88 5.80
C SER A 234 30.72 -11.65 5.25
N GLU A 235 30.12 -12.49 6.07
CA GLU A 235 28.94 -13.29 5.72
C GLU A 235 27.66 -12.43 5.60
N ALA A 236 27.49 -11.44 6.49
CA ALA A 236 26.39 -10.49 6.36
C ALA A 236 26.52 -9.64 5.09
N HIS A 237 27.75 -9.27 4.71
CA HIS A 237 28.03 -8.54 3.48
C HIS A 237 27.72 -9.38 2.24
N SER A 238 28.20 -10.63 2.17
CA SER A 238 27.91 -11.51 1.04
C SER A 238 26.41 -11.81 0.91
N TYR A 239 25.74 -12.13 2.02
CA TYR A 239 24.30 -12.36 2.03
C TYR A 239 23.51 -11.16 1.49
N ARG A 240 23.89 -9.95 1.92
CA ARG A 240 23.27 -8.71 1.44
C ARG A 240 23.48 -8.51 -0.07
N LEU A 241 24.68 -8.76 -0.57
CA LEU A 241 24.95 -8.66 -2.01
C LEU A 241 24.16 -9.70 -2.81
N THR A 242 24.08 -10.94 -2.33
CA THR A 242 23.26 -11.99 -2.96
C THR A 242 21.78 -11.61 -2.97
N ALA A 243 21.25 -11.12 -1.85
CA ALA A 243 19.86 -10.64 -1.78
C ALA A 243 19.58 -9.47 -2.74
N MET A 244 20.54 -8.55 -2.91
CA MET A 244 20.43 -7.49 -3.91
C MET A 244 20.44 -8.02 -5.34
N TYR A 245 21.28 -9.02 -5.63
CA TYR A 245 21.34 -9.67 -6.93
C TYR A 245 20.07 -10.44 -7.26
N GLU A 246 19.54 -11.21 -6.31
CA GLU A 246 18.26 -11.92 -6.46
C GLU A 246 17.10 -10.95 -6.68
N ALA A 247 17.07 -9.83 -5.94
CA ALA A 247 16.07 -8.79 -6.15
C ALA A 247 16.16 -8.18 -7.56
N ARG A 248 17.38 -7.99 -8.08
CA ARG A 248 17.60 -7.53 -9.45
C ARG A 248 17.08 -8.55 -10.47
N GLN A 249 17.41 -9.83 -10.30
CA GLN A 249 16.91 -10.89 -11.17
C GLN A 249 15.38 -10.99 -11.14
N ALA A 250 14.76 -10.80 -9.97
CA ALA A 250 13.30 -10.79 -9.85
C ALA A 250 12.67 -9.63 -10.65
N LEU A 251 13.28 -8.44 -10.60
CA LEU A 251 12.83 -7.30 -11.41
C LEU A 251 13.01 -7.55 -12.90
N GLU A 252 14.12 -8.16 -13.32
CA GLU A 252 14.38 -8.53 -14.71
C GLU A 252 13.36 -9.57 -15.22
N ARG A 253 12.96 -10.54 -14.38
CA ARG A 253 11.88 -11.48 -14.68
C ARG A 253 10.52 -10.78 -14.80
N GLU A 254 10.17 -9.92 -13.86
CA GLU A 254 8.91 -9.17 -13.94
C GLU A 254 8.86 -8.28 -15.20
N ALA A 255 9.98 -7.66 -15.57
CA ALA A 255 10.08 -6.87 -16.80
C ALA A 255 9.91 -7.75 -18.06
N PHE A 256 10.50 -8.94 -18.05
CA PHE A 256 10.29 -9.94 -19.10
C PHE A 256 8.82 -10.37 -19.19
N ASP A 257 8.17 -10.67 -18.06
CA ASP A 257 6.76 -11.07 -18.02
C ASP A 257 5.83 -9.96 -18.55
N LEU A 258 6.10 -8.71 -18.19
CA LEU A 258 5.37 -7.54 -18.71
C LEU A 258 5.58 -7.37 -20.22
N ALA A 259 6.81 -7.55 -20.70
CA ALA A 259 7.11 -7.47 -22.13
C ALA A 259 6.43 -8.59 -22.93
N GLU A 260 6.40 -9.83 -22.40
CA GLU A 260 5.71 -10.96 -23.01
C GLU A 260 4.18 -10.79 -22.97
N ALA A 261 3.62 -10.22 -21.89
CA ALA A 261 2.20 -9.88 -21.83
C ALA A 261 1.83 -8.84 -22.90
N ALA A 262 2.62 -7.77 -23.05
CA ALA A 262 2.42 -6.77 -24.08
C ALA A 262 2.57 -7.34 -25.51
N ARG A 263 3.47 -8.31 -25.71
CA ARG A 263 3.59 -9.05 -26.98
C ARG A 263 2.37 -9.91 -27.28
N ASN A 264 1.87 -10.64 -26.29
CA ASN A 264 0.65 -11.45 -26.41
C ASN A 264 -0.57 -10.58 -26.76
N GLU A 265 -0.70 -9.39 -26.17
CA GLU A 265 -1.76 -8.43 -26.52
C GLU A 265 -1.68 -7.97 -27.98
N ARG A 266 -0.48 -7.86 -28.54
CA ARG A 266 -0.27 -7.56 -29.97
C ARG A 266 -0.43 -8.77 -30.90
N GLY A 267 -0.60 -9.98 -30.36
CA GLY A 267 -0.69 -11.22 -31.14
C GLY A 267 0.64 -11.67 -31.76
N GLU A 268 1.77 -11.18 -31.25
CA GLU A 268 3.11 -11.54 -31.70
C GLU A 268 3.54 -12.90 -31.11
N PRO A 269 4.38 -13.67 -31.82
CA PRO A 269 4.94 -14.91 -31.27
C PRO A 269 5.82 -14.61 -30.06
N THR A 270 5.56 -15.33 -28.95
CA THR A 270 6.33 -15.24 -27.71
C THR A 270 7.44 -16.29 -27.69
N LEU A 271 8.45 -16.09 -26.84
CA LEU A 271 9.60 -17.01 -26.78
C LEU A 271 9.19 -18.39 -26.22
N THR A 272 8.13 -18.41 -25.41
CA THR A 272 7.51 -19.61 -24.84
C THR A 272 6.36 -20.17 -25.69
N ASN A 273 5.79 -19.37 -26.60
CA ASN A 273 4.80 -19.79 -27.58
C ASN A 273 5.14 -19.21 -28.98
N PRO A 274 6.11 -19.82 -29.67
CA PRO A 274 6.64 -19.32 -30.95
C PRO A 274 5.63 -19.45 -32.11
N TYR A 275 4.51 -20.14 -31.88
CA TYR A 275 3.42 -20.30 -32.83
C TYR A 275 2.10 -19.89 -32.16
N PRO A 276 1.83 -18.58 -31.98
CA PRO A 276 0.54 -18.12 -31.51
C PRO A 276 -0.47 -18.59 -32.56
N ALA A 277 -1.30 -19.57 -32.19
CA ALA A 277 -2.17 -20.24 -33.14
C ALA A 277 -3.01 -19.17 -33.87
N ALA A 278 -2.83 -19.07 -35.18
CA ALA A 278 -3.51 -18.09 -36.03
C ALA A 278 -5.05 -18.21 -35.99
N ARG A 279 -5.56 -19.23 -35.31
CA ARG A 279 -6.96 -19.47 -34.98
C ARG A 279 -7.01 -20.08 -33.58
N PRO A 280 -7.97 -19.67 -32.72
CA PRO A 280 -8.23 -20.44 -31.50
C PRO A 280 -8.42 -21.88 -31.95
N VAL A 281 -7.63 -22.80 -31.40
CA VAL A 281 -7.86 -24.24 -31.62
C VAL A 281 -9.28 -24.45 -31.14
N HIS A 282 -10.21 -24.61 -32.08
CA HIS A 282 -11.59 -24.89 -31.77
C HIS A 282 -11.55 -26.32 -31.26
N LEU A 283 -11.36 -26.45 -29.94
CA LEU A 283 -11.49 -27.73 -29.29
C LEU A 283 -12.86 -28.26 -29.72
N PRO A 284 -12.94 -29.47 -30.26
CA PRO A 284 -14.23 -30.06 -30.59
C PRO A 284 -15.09 -30.00 -29.33
N ALA A 285 -16.38 -29.72 -29.50
CA ALA A 285 -17.29 -29.68 -28.37
C ALA A 285 -17.19 -31.01 -27.58
N LEU A 286 -17.40 -30.97 -26.26
CA LEU A 286 -17.09 -32.11 -25.39
C LEU A 286 -17.81 -33.41 -25.81
N ASP A 287 -18.94 -33.27 -26.51
CA ASP A 287 -19.74 -34.32 -27.13
C ASP A 287 -19.10 -34.96 -28.37
N GLN A 288 -18.22 -34.23 -29.06
CA GLN A 288 -17.43 -34.69 -30.21
C GLN A 288 -16.10 -35.35 -29.81
N VAL A 289 -15.65 -35.21 -28.55
CA VAL A 289 -14.51 -35.97 -28.02
C VAL A 289 -14.95 -37.39 -27.70
N THR A 290 -15.15 -38.19 -28.74
CA THR A 290 -15.42 -39.63 -28.61
C THR A 290 -14.09 -40.38 -28.50
N GLY A 291 -13.85 -41.07 -27.37
CA GLY A 291 -12.62 -41.86 -27.19
C GLY A 291 -12.00 -41.76 -25.79
N TRP A 292 -12.38 -40.79 -24.97
CA TRP A 292 -12.24 -40.94 -23.52
C TRP A 292 -13.30 -41.91 -23.05
N SER A 293 -12.85 -43.08 -22.60
CA SER A 293 -13.69 -44.20 -22.24
C SER A 293 -14.79 -43.76 -21.28
N LYS A 294 -16.03 -43.63 -21.79
CA LYS A 294 -17.20 -43.95 -20.98
C LYS A 294 -16.93 -45.37 -20.50
N ALA A 295 -16.77 -45.55 -19.18
CA ALA A 295 -16.56 -46.86 -18.59
C ALA A 295 -17.67 -47.77 -19.13
N ASP A 296 -17.28 -48.75 -19.93
CA ASP A 296 -18.20 -49.71 -20.51
C ASP A 296 -18.90 -50.42 -19.33
N PRO A 297 -20.22 -50.27 -19.17
CA PRO A 297 -20.95 -50.80 -18.01
C PRO A 297 -20.95 -52.33 -17.98
N THR A 298 -20.54 -52.99 -19.07
CA THR A 298 -20.39 -54.44 -19.15
C THR A 298 -18.97 -54.91 -18.84
N LYS A 299 -18.02 -53.99 -18.67
CA LYS A 299 -16.64 -54.33 -18.34
C LYS A 299 -16.58 -54.81 -16.89
N VAL A 300 -16.21 -56.07 -16.72
CA VAL A 300 -16.06 -56.73 -15.42
C VAL A 300 -15.22 -55.85 -14.49
N ALA A 301 -15.73 -55.62 -13.27
CA ALA A 301 -15.02 -54.85 -12.26
C ALA A 301 -13.61 -55.41 -12.07
N HIS A 302 -12.64 -54.51 -11.97
CA HIS A 302 -11.23 -54.85 -11.91
C HIS A 302 -10.95 -55.89 -10.82
N ASP A 303 -10.35 -57.02 -11.22
CA ASP A 303 -9.88 -58.07 -10.32
C ASP A 303 -8.73 -57.54 -9.45
N PRO A 304 -8.90 -57.45 -8.11
CA PRO A 304 -7.90 -56.89 -7.21
C PRO A 304 -6.59 -57.68 -7.17
N ASP A 305 -6.55 -58.91 -7.70
CA ASP A 305 -5.38 -59.77 -7.70
C ASP A 305 -4.49 -59.61 -8.94
N VAL A 306 -4.91 -58.84 -9.95
CA VAL A 306 -4.17 -58.62 -11.21
C VAL A 306 -3.58 -57.20 -11.24
N ALA A 307 -2.29 -57.05 -11.52
CA ALA A 307 -1.65 -55.72 -11.53
C ALA A 307 -2.11 -54.86 -12.72
N LEU A 308 -2.61 -53.65 -12.46
CA LEU A 308 -3.21 -52.78 -13.46
C LEU A 308 -2.23 -52.21 -14.50
N PHE A 309 -0.95 -52.05 -14.14
CA PHE A 309 0.07 -51.52 -15.05
C PHE A 309 1.44 -52.03 -14.62
N GLY A 310 2.13 -52.79 -15.48
CA GLY A 310 3.59 -52.96 -15.42
C GLY A 310 4.18 -53.40 -14.08
N GLY A 311 3.49 -54.22 -13.29
CA GLY A 311 4.09 -54.99 -12.19
C GLY A 311 4.32 -54.28 -10.85
N TRP A 312 3.75 -53.10 -10.59
CA TRP A 312 3.90 -52.44 -9.28
C TRP A 312 2.55 -52.22 -8.59
N ARG A 313 2.45 -52.63 -7.32
CA ARG A 313 1.24 -52.43 -6.50
C ARG A 313 1.33 -51.10 -5.76
N LEU A 314 0.22 -50.36 -5.67
CA LEU A 314 0.14 -49.09 -4.94
C LEU A 314 0.47 -49.23 -3.43
N LYS A 315 0.30 -50.45 -2.88
CA LYS A 315 0.59 -50.78 -1.48
C LYS A 315 2.09 -50.94 -1.18
N ASP A 316 2.91 -51.11 -2.23
CA ASP A 316 4.36 -51.29 -2.12
C ASP A 316 5.12 -49.96 -2.23
N TRP A 317 4.40 -48.83 -2.40
CA TRP A 317 4.98 -47.49 -2.41
C TRP A 317 5.18 -46.99 -0.97
N LYS A 318 6.31 -47.37 -0.34
CA LYS A 318 6.80 -46.71 0.88
C LYS A 318 7.66 -45.50 0.50
N GLY A 319 7.06 -44.32 0.56
CA GLY A 319 7.76 -43.06 0.29
C GLY A 319 6.92 -41.83 0.65
N ALA A 320 6.63 -41.68 1.95
CA ALA A 320 6.31 -40.43 2.63
C ALA A 320 6.68 -40.57 4.11
#